data_AF-A0A4P9W997-F1
#
_entry.id   AF-A0A4P9W997-F1
#
_cell.length_a   1.000
_cell.length_b   1.000
_cell.length_c   1.000
_cell.angle_alpha   90.00
_cell.angle_beta   90.00
_cell.angle_gamma   90.00
#
_symmetry.space_group_name_H-M   'P 1'
#
loop_
_entity.id
_entity.type
_entity.pdbx_description
1 polymer ?
#
loop_
_entity_poly.entity_id
_entity_poly.type
_entity_poly.pdbx_seq_one_letter_code
_entity_poly.pdbx_strand_id
1 'polypeptide(L)'
;GAGKTSLLQVLAGEAHAGTLAGGISVNGQKISGNQMKKLSGFVFQDDVILATMTVREAVTMSALLRLPKETPVPVKMERVEQMLKLLNLEKAADTIIGNSSIKGISGGERKRCAMA
;
A
#
# COMPACT_ATOMS: atom_id res chain seq x y z
N GLY A 1 6.45 19.97 -14.86
CA GLY A 1 5.80 18.65 -14.85
C GLY A 1 6.16 17.89 -16.10
N ALA A 2 6.96 16.83 -15.99
CA ALA A 2 7.44 16.05 -17.13
C ALA A 2 6.63 14.75 -17.35
N GLY A 3 5.43 14.64 -16.77
CA GLY A 3 4.57 13.46 -16.91
C GLY A 3 4.95 12.24 -16.04
N LYS A 4 5.85 12.37 -15.06
CA LYS A 4 6.29 11.26 -14.19
C LYS A 4 5.11 10.54 -13.50
N THR A 5 4.22 11.30 -12.87
CA THR A 5 3.05 10.76 -12.18
C THR A 5 2.11 10.07 -13.17
N SER A 6 1.88 10.70 -14.33
CA SER A 6 1.05 10.14 -15.40
C SER A 6 1.62 8.81 -15.91
N LEU A 7 2.93 8.72 -16.12
CA LEU A 7 3.60 7.50 -16.56
C LEU A 7 3.46 6.38 -15.52
N LEU A 8 3.69 6.67 -14.24
CA LEU A 8 3.54 5.68 -13.17
C LEU A 8 2.08 5.20 -13.02
N GLN A 9 1.10 6.09 -13.16
CA GLN A 9 -0.31 5.72 -13.16
C GLN A 9 -0.67 4.82 -14.34
N VAL A 10 -0.17 5.11 -15.54
CA VAL A 10 -0.32 4.23 -16.71
C VAL A 10 0.27 2.86 -16.43
N LEU A 11 1.52 2.82 -15.96
CA LEU A 11 2.23 1.57 -15.70
C LEU A 11 1.56 0.74 -14.61
N ALA A 12 0.93 1.36 -13.61
CA ALA A 12 0.18 0.69 -12.54
C ALA A 12 -1.24 0.27 -12.96
N GLY A 13 -1.73 0.70 -14.14
CA GLY A 13 -3.11 0.49 -14.58
C GLY A 13 -4.13 1.44 -13.94
N GLU A 14 -3.70 2.54 -13.33
CA GLU A 14 -4.52 3.56 -12.66
C GLU A 14 -4.86 4.77 -13.55
N ALA A 15 -4.46 4.77 -14.82
CA ALA A 15 -4.82 5.86 -15.74
C ALA A 15 -6.31 5.81 -16.11
N HIS A 16 -7.03 6.93 -15.91
CA HIS A 16 -8.48 7.05 -16.15
C HIS A 16 -8.86 8.02 -17.28
N ALA A 17 -7.90 8.71 -17.88
CA ALA A 17 -8.14 9.70 -18.92
C ALA A 17 -7.00 9.76 -19.95
N GLY A 18 -7.33 10.18 -21.18
CA GLY A 18 -6.41 10.28 -22.31
C GLY A 18 -6.34 9.02 -23.17
N THR A 19 -5.66 9.13 -24.30
CA THR A 19 -5.44 8.01 -25.22
C THR A 19 -4.14 7.31 -24.89
N LEU A 20 -4.21 6.02 -24.56
CA LEU A 20 -3.03 5.19 -24.36
C LEU A 20 -2.61 4.54 -25.68
N ALA A 21 -1.33 4.66 -26.03
CA ALA A 21 -0.73 3.95 -27.16
C ALA A 21 0.47 3.12 -26.68
N GLY A 22 0.70 1.97 -27.31
CA GLY A 22 1.76 1.02 -26.95
C GLY A 22 1.24 -0.20 -26.18
N GLY A 23 2.16 -0.94 -25.56
CA GLY A 23 1.83 -2.14 -24.79
C GLY A 23 2.75 -2.30 -23.59
N ILE A 24 2.24 -2.92 -22.52
CA ILE A 24 2.97 -3.22 -21.30
C ILE A 24 3.19 -4.72 -21.24
N SER A 25 4.43 -5.13 -20.98
CA SER A 25 4.78 -6.54 -20.79
C SER A 25 5.51 -6.73 -19.46
N VAL A 26 5.19 -7.82 -18.76
CA VAL A 26 5.91 -8.27 -17.56
C VAL A 26 6.45 -9.67 -17.85
N ASN A 27 7.74 -9.88 -17.65
CA ASN A 27 8.43 -11.15 -17.97
C ASN A 27 8.18 -11.63 -19.41
N GLY A 28 8.20 -10.71 -20.38
CA GLY A 28 7.98 -10.99 -21.80
C GLY A 28 6.52 -11.21 -22.20
N GLN A 29 5.58 -11.30 -21.25
CA GLN A 29 4.16 -11.49 -21.51
C GLN A 29 3.42 -10.16 -21.50
N LYS A 30 2.62 -9.88 -22.54
CA LYS A 30 1.75 -8.70 -22.57
C LYS A 30 0.70 -8.80 -21.46
N ILE A 31 0.49 -7.72 -20.72
CA ILE A 31 -0.50 -7.66 -19.66
C ILE A 31 -1.42 -6.45 -19.81
N SER A 32 -2.66 -6.61 -19.39
CA SER A 32 -3.64 -5.53 -19.24
C SER A 32 -3.43 -4.76 -17.94
N GLY A 33 -3.98 -3.55 -17.85
CA GLY A 33 -3.98 -2.76 -16.61
C GLY A 33 -4.60 -3.51 -15.42
N ASN A 34 -5.68 -4.27 -15.65
CA ASN A 34 -6.30 -5.09 -14.60
C ASN A 34 -5.40 -6.24 -14.12
N GLN A 35 -4.59 -6.84 -15.00
CA GLN A 35 -3.60 -7.83 -14.59
C GLN A 35 -2.47 -7.18 -13.81
N MET A 36 -2.03 -5.98 -14.21
CA MET A 36 -1.00 -5.23 -13.49
C MET A 36 -1.42 -4.93 -12.04
N LYS A 37 -2.66 -4.51 -11.80
CA LYS A 37 -3.18 -4.24 -10.44
C LYS A 37 -3.16 -5.47 -9.53
N LYS A 38 -3.22 -6.68 -10.10
CA LYS A 38 -3.14 -7.93 -9.34
C LYS A 38 -1.70 -8.37 -9.05
N LEU A 39 -0.74 -7.88 -9.84
CA LEU A 39 0.67 -8.28 -9.77
C LEU A 39 1.54 -7.26 -9.05
N SER A 40 1.10 -6.00 -8.96
CA SER A 40 1.88 -4.90 -8.38
C SER A 40 1.14 -4.24 -7.21
N GLY A 41 1.91 -3.62 -6.31
CA GLY A 41 1.40 -2.67 -5.33
C GLY A 41 1.70 -1.25 -5.81
N PHE A 42 0.71 -0.36 -5.73
CA PHE A 42 0.87 1.06 -6.06
C PHE A 42 0.66 1.92 -4.82
N VAL A 43 1.69 2.67 -4.43
CA VAL A 43 1.63 3.60 -3.30
C VAL A 43 1.29 4.97 -3.86
N PHE A 44 0.10 5.47 -3.54
CA PHE A 44 -0.35 6.80 -3.95
C PHE A 44 0.45 7.90 -3.24
N GLN A 45 0.41 9.10 -3.82
CA GLN A 45 1.07 10.27 -3.24
C GLN A 45 0.41 10.70 -1.92
N ASP A 46 -0.91 10.51 -1.81
CA ASP A 46 -1.69 10.77 -0.61
C ASP A 46 -1.95 9.46 0.15
N ASP A 47 -1.65 9.47 1.45
CA ASP A 47 -1.86 8.31 2.33
C ASP A 47 -3.36 8.21 2.68
N VAL A 48 -4.06 7.18 2.20
CA VAL A 48 -5.45 6.90 2.58
C VAL A 48 -5.46 5.83 3.68
N ILE A 49 -5.26 6.26 4.93
CA ILE A 49 -5.36 5.39 6.11
C ILE A 49 -6.28 6.05 7.14
N LEU A 50 -7.07 5.23 7.85
CA LEU A 50 -7.96 5.71 8.90
C LEU A 50 -7.14 6.30 10.06
N ALA A 51 -7.25 7.61 10.24
CA ALA A 51 -6.51 8.36 11.25
C ALA A 51 -6.78 7.90 12.70
N THR A 52 -7.92 7.26 12.93
CA THR A 52 -8.35 6.77 14.25
C THR A 52 -7.80 5.39 14.61
N MET A 53 -7.21 4.67 13.65
CA MET A 53 -6.58 3.37 13.92
C MET A 53 -5.16 3.54 14.45
N THR A 54 -4.70 2.58 15.24
CA THR A 54 -3.28 2.35 15.50
C THR A 54 -2.58 1.81 14.26
N VAL A 55 -1.25 1.93 14.22
CA VAL A 55 -0.44 1.36 13.14
C VAL A 55 -0.66 -0.15 13.03
N ARG A 56 -0.66 -0.88 14.15
CA ARG A 56 -0.88 -2.33 14.20
C ARG A 56 -2.25 -2.71 13.65
N GLU A 57 -3.30 -1.99 14.03
CA GLU A 57 -4.66 -2.24 13.52
C GLU A 57 -4.75 -2.05 12.00
N ALA A 58 -4.14 -0.98 11.47
CA ALA A 58 -4.14 -0.71 10.04
C ALA A 58 -3.40 -1.81 9.26
N VAL A 59 -2.19 -2.20 9.71
CA VAL A 59 -1.42 -3.28 9.09
C VAL A 59 -2.14 -4.62 9.20
N THR A 60 -2.77 -4.90 10.36
CA THR A 60 -3.54 -6.12 10.59
C THR A 60 -4.76 -6.19 9.67
N MET A 61 -5.54 -5.11 9.56
CA MET A 61 -6.68 -5.04 8.65
C MET A 61 -6.23 -5.31 7.21
N SER A 62 -5.13 -4.68 6.80
CA SER A 62 -4.54 -4.84 5.49
C SER A 62 -4.09 -6.29 5.22
N ALA A 63 -3.47 -6.95 6.19
CA ALA A 63 -3.08 -8.36 6.10
C ALA A 63 -4.28 -9.30 6.05
N LEU A 64 -5.32 -9.07 6.86
CA LEU A 64 -6.53 -9.88 6.88
C LEU A 64 -7.28 -9.84 5.55
N LEU A 65 -7.34 -8.67 4.89
CA LEU A 65 -8.04 -8.46 3.62
C LEU A 65 -7.23 -8.92 2.39
N ARG A 66 -5.91 -8.77 2.40
CA ARG A 66 -5.06 -9.07 1.23
C ARG A 66 -4.51 -10.48 1.21
N LEU A 67 -4.34 -11.14 2.36
CA LEU A 67 -3.84 -12.51 2.42
C LEU A 67 -4.95 -13.53 2.12
N PRO A 68 -4.63 -14.66 1.44
CA PRO A 68 -5.59 -15.72 1.14
C PRO A 68 -6.39 -16.16 2.38
N LYS A 69 -7.66 -16.55 2.19
CA LYS A 69 -8.56 -16.95 3.28
C LYS A 69 -8.08 -18.22 3.99
N GLU A 70 -7.35 -19.06 3.26
CA GLU A 70 -6.79 -20.33 3.69
C GLU A 70 -5.57 -20.13 4.60
N THR A 71 -4.95 -18.95 4.59
CA THR A 71 -3.83 -18.64 5.48
C THR A 71 -4.33 -18.58 6.93
N PRO A 72 -3.81 -19.40 7.86
CA PRO A 72 -4.25 -19.39 9.24
C PRO A 72 -4.03 -18.02 9.90
N VAL A 73 -4.95 -17.61 10.77
CA VAL A 73 -4.86 -16.32 11.49
C VAL A 73 -3.52 -16.14 12.22
N PRO A 74 -2.97 -17.14 12.94
CA PRO A 74 -1.66 -16.99 13.58
C PRO A 74 -0.54 -16.65 12.59
N VAL A 75 -0.56 -17.25 11.39
CA VAL A 75 0.41 -16.97 10.33
C VAL A 75 0.22 -15.56 9.75
N LYS A 76 -1.03 -15.09 9.64
CA LYS A 76 -1.32 -13.70 9.24
C LYS A 76 -0.75 -12.72 10.26
N MET A 77 -0.92 -12.98 11.55
CA MET A 77 -0.40 -12.12 12.63
C MET A 77 1.13 -12.13 12.67
N GLU A 78 1.78 -13.27 12.44
CA GLU A 78 3.24 -13.32 12.31
C GLU A 78 3.74 -12.42 11.18
N ARG A 79 3.06 -12.43 10.02
CA ARG A 79 3.39 -11.51 8.91
C ARG A 79 3.19 -10.04 9.27
N VAL A 80 2.21 -9.72 10.11
CA VAL A 80 2.01 -8.34 10.62
C VAL A 80 3.22 -7.91 11.44
N GLU A 81 3.68 -8.72 12.39
CA GLU A 81 4.88 -8.39 13.19
C GLU A 81 6.13 -8.25 12.32
N GLN A 82 6.31 -9.14 11.35
CA GLN A 82 7.41 -9.05 10.39
C GLN A 82 7.36 -7.74 9.57
N MET A 83 6.17 -7.29 9.15
CA MET A 83 6.00 -6.03 8.43
C MET A 83 6.28 -4.81 9.32
N LEU A 84 5.80 -4.79 10.56
CA LEU A 84 6.08 -3.72 11.51
C LEU A 84 7.58 -3.58 11.75
N LYS A 85 8.30 -4.70 11.86
CA LYS A 85 9.76 -4.72 11.98
C LYS A 85 10.47 -4.25 10.71
N LEU A 86 10.08 -4.78 9.55
CA LEU A 86 10.71 -4.45 8.26
C LEU A 86 10.56 -2.96 7.92
N LEU A 87 9.45 -2.35 8.30
CA LEU A 87 9.17 -0.92 8.08
C LEU A 87 9.61 -0.03 9.27
N ASN A 88 10.23 -0.63 10.29
CA ASN A 88 10.75 0.06 11.46
C ASN A 88 9.66 0.88 12.18
N LEU A 89 8.49 0.24 12.37
CA LEU A 89 7.28 0.79 12.99
C LEU A 89 6.96 0.15 14.35
N GLU A 90 7.79 -0.79 14.85
CA GLU A 90 7.56 -1.52 16.12
C GLU A 90 7.29 -0.59 17.31
N LYS A 91 8.06 0.51 17.42
CA LYS A 91 7.89 1.48 18.53
C LYS A 91 6.61 2.32 18.43
N ALA A 92 6.06 2.45 17.23
CA ALA A 92 4.85 3.22 16.94
C ALA A 92 3.63 2.31 16.72
N ALA A 93 3.78 0.99 16.86
CA ALA A 93 2.78 -0.01 16.48
C ALA A 93 1.42 0.27 17.15
N ASP A 94 1.44 0.61 18.44
CA ASP A 94 0.24 0.84 19.24
C ASP A 94 -0.10 2.34 19.38
N THR A 95 0.51 3.19 18.55
CA THR A 95 0.19 4.62 18.45
C THR A 95 -0.82 4.86 17.32
N ILE A 96 -1.77 5.76 17.54
CA ILE A 96 -2.72 6.18 16.51
C ILE A 96 -1.99 6.85 15.33
N ILE A 97 -2.46 6.57 14.12
CA ILE A 97 -1.88 7.14 12.90
C ILE A 97 -2.07 8.66 12.86
N GLY A 98 -3.25 9.14 13.26
CA GLY A 98 -3.57 10.56 13.28
C GLY A 98 -3.64 11.21 11.89
N ASN A 99 -3.87 12.52 11.87
CA ASN A 99 -3.93 13.36 10.68
C ASN A 99 -3.60 14.82 11.04
N SER A 100 -4.00 15.79 10.22
CA SER A 100 -3.80 17.23 10.50
C SER A 100 -4.59 17.74 11.72
N SER A 101 -5.66 17.06 12.11
CA SER A 101 -6.53 17.44 13.24
C SER A 101 -6.26 16.62 14.50
N ILE A 102 -5.82 15.37 14.34
CA ILE A 102 -5.56 14.42 15.42
C ILE A 102 -4.07 14.12 15.46
N LYS A 103 -3.40 14.46 16.56
CA LYS A 103 -1.97 14.14 16.73
C LYS A 103 -1.78 12.62 16.77
N GLY A 104 -0.87 12.11 15.93
CA GLY A 104 -0.49 10.71 15.88
C GLY A 104 1.00 10.53 15.60
N ILE A 105 1.34 9.51 14.82
CA ILE A 105 2.71 9.23 14.38
C ILE A 105 3.28 10.34 13.48
N SER A 106 4.60 10.36 13.30
CA SER A 106 5.26 11.30 12.40
C SER A 106 4.87 11.09 10.93
N GLY A 107 5.06 12.11 10.09
CA GLY A 107 4.77 11.98 8.65
C GLY A 107 5.61 10.89 7.95
N GLY A 108 6.85 10.68 8.40
CA GLY A 108 7.69 9.60 7.88
C GLY A 108 7.18 8.20 8.28
N GLU A 109 6.70 8.04 9.51
CA GLU A 109 6.06 6.80 9.97
C GLU A 109 4.75 6.55 9.24
N ARG A 110 3.93 7.58 9.03
CA ARG A 110 2.69 7.47 8.25
C ARG A 110 2.95 7.00 6.83
N LYS A 111 3.96 7.57 6.17
CA LYS A 111 4.35 7.14 4.82
C LYS A 111 4.81 5.69 4.77
N ARG A 112 5.56 5.23 5.77
CA ARG A 112 5.95 3.81 5.88
C ARG A 112 4.74 2.91 6.17
N CYS A 113 3.82 3.37 7.03
CA CYS A 113 2.57 2.66 7.30
C CYS A 113 1.70 2.51 6.04
N ALA A 114 1.69 3.50 5.14
CA ALA A 114 0.98 3.41 3.86
C ALA A 114 1.59 2.38 2.88
N MET A 115 2.86 2.01 3.09
CA MET A 115 3.55 0.98 2.31
C MET A 115 3.30 -0.44 2.85
N ALA A 116 2.79 -0.56 4.08
CA ALA A 116 2.56 -1.83 4.78
C ALA A 116 1.36 -2.60 4.23
#